data_AF-U1FWX2-F1
#
_entry.id   AF-U1FWX2-F1
#
_cell.length_a   1.000
_cell.length_b   1.000
_cell.length_c   1.000
_cell.angle_alpha   90.00
_cell.angle_beta   90.00
_cell.angle_gamma   90.00
#
_symmetry.space_group_name_H-M   'P 1'
#
loop_
_entity.id
_entity.type
_entity.pdbx_description
1 polymer ?
#
loop_
_entity_poly.entity_id
_entity_poly.type
_entity_poly.pdbx_seq_one_letter_code
_entity_poly.pdbx_strand_id
1 'polypeptide(L)'
;MATELPRRRRAPADGNCSNPPSPQGPRASRTILDTPRRTKLLADARAYAGKMPRKELFKIHNVAERTGYQILKEGTMRRGPGVHNRGRKRILKDHQCAAIEAVEDANFFFAASSHYRIAKDIGLANGSERAIQRNMTDFGVGTYRAQQKKWLPEYSIKARNLWAFEHRYHNQEDFKKYRWCDESHFATGLA
;
A
#
# COMPACT_ATOMS: atom_id res chain seq x y z
N MET A 1 23.11 -51.88 -0.52
CA MET A 1 24.04 -50.77 -0.24
C MET A 1 23.30 -49.48 -0.52
N ALA A 2 22.93 -48.74 0.53
CA ALA A 2 22.17 -47.50 0.40
C ALA A 2 23.13 -46.33 0.16
N THR A 3 23.01 -45.67 -0.99
CA THR A 3 23.74 -44.44 -1.33
C THR A 3 23.09 -43.26 -0.60
N GLU A 4 23.79 -42.75 0.43
CA GLU A 4 23.41 -41.50 1.09
C GLU A 4 23.52 -40.33 0.09
N LEU A 5 22.42 -39.63 -0.15
CA LEU A 5 22.42 -38.40 -0.93
C LEU A 5 23.02 -37.25 -0.10
N PRO A 6 23.83 -36.37 -0.70
CA PRO A 6 24.48 -35.28 0.03
C PRO A 6 23.44 -34.30 0.59
N ARG A 7 23.46 -34.11 1.91
CA ARG A 7 22.67 -33.08 2.60
C ARG A 7 23.05 -31.72 2.05
N ARG A 8 22.14 -31.07 1.32
CA ARG A 8 22.25 -29.66 0.94
C ARG A 8 22.42 -28.82 2.21
N ARG A 9 23.62 -28.31 2.44
CA ARG A 9 23.87 -27.26 3.45
C ARG A 9 22.99 -26.07 3.08
N ARG A 10 22.08 -25.68 3.97
CA ARG A 10 21.38 -24.39 3.85
C ARG A 10 22.45 -23.30 3.79
N ALA A 11 22.34 -22.40 2.82
CA ALA A 11 23.17 -21.21 2.78
C ALA A 11 23.05 -20.47 4.13
N PRO A 12 24.14 -19.91 4.67
CA PRO A 12 24.06 -19.08 5.86
C PRO A 12 23.09 -17.92 5.58
N ALA A 13 22.22 -17.65 6.56
CA ALA A 13 21.36 -16.49 6.54
C ALA A 13 22.24 -15.24 6.74
N ASP A 14 22.81 -14.75 5.65
CA ASP A 14 23.59 -13.52 5.67
C ASP A 14 22.66 -12.34 5.99
N GLY A 15 22.92 -11.74 7.16
CA GLY A 15 22.74 -10.32 7.41
C GLY A 15 21.33 -9.89 7.85
N ASN A 16 21.28 -9.34 9.07
CA ASN A 16 20.40 -8.24 9.52
C ASN A 16 19.53 -7.58 8.43
N CYS A 17 18.45 -8.25 8.02
CA CYS A 17 17.32 -7.58 7.37
C CYS A 17 16.50 -6.95 8.49
N SER A 18 16.64 -5.64 8.67
CA SER A 18 15.66 -4.83 9.41
C SER A 18 14.25 -5.26 9.00
N ASN A 19 13.41 -5.58 9.99
CA ASN A 19 12.04 -6.09 9.87
C ASN A 19 11.41 -5.95 8.47
N PRO A 20 10.96 -7.05 7.84
CA PRO A 20 10.37 -6.98 6.51
C PRO A 20 9.21 -5.98 6.52
N PRO A 21 9.17 -5.05 5.54
CA PRO A 21 8.16 -3.99 5.52
C PRO A 21 6.76 -4.63 5.58
N SER A 22 5.91 -4.09 6.47
CA SER A 22 4.51 -4.48 6.51
C SER A 22 3.87 -4.23 5.14
N PRO A 23 2.96 -5.11 4.66
CA PRO A 23 2.25 -4.90 3.41
C PRO A 23 1.60 -3.51 3.39
N GLN A 24 1.93 -2.70 2.40
CA GLN A 24 1.35 -1.36 2.22
C GLN A 24 0.48 -1.37 0.96
N GLY A 25 -0.81 -1.15 1.14
CA GLY A 25 -1.73 -0.94 0.02
C GLY A 25 -1.53 0.45 -0.61
N PRO A 26 -2.07 0.67 -1.82
CA PRO A 26 -2.04 1.97 -2.48
C PRO A 26 -2.75 3.01 -1.60
N ARG A 27 -2.21 4.22 -1.58
CA ARG A 27 -2.68 5.28 -0.69
C ARG A 27 -4.06 5.80 -1.14
N ALA A 28 -5.01 5.88 -0.20
CA ALA A 28 -6.28 6.57 -0.45
C ALA A 28 -6.06 8.03 -0.87
N SER A 29 -6.86 8.52 -1.82
CA SER A 29 -6.82 9.92 -2.27
C SER A 29 -7.07 10.84 -1.07
N ARG A 30 -6.14 11.76 -0.81
CA ARG A 30 -6.28 12.74 0.28
C ARG A 30 -7.44 13.68 -0.01
N THR A 31 -8.53 13.57 0.75
CA THR A 31 -9.59 14.58 0.77
C THR A 31 -9.01 15.88 1.33
N ILE A 32 -9.05 16.95 0.54
CA ILE A 32 -8.61 18.28 1.00
C ILE A 32 -9.71 18.82 1.92
N LEU A 33 -9.59 18.58 3.22
CA LEU A 33 -10.47 19.18 4.21
C LEU A 33 -10.18 20.68 4.32
N ASP A 34 -11.25 21.48 4.29
CA ASP A 34 -11.15 22.92 4.53
C ASP A 34 -10.72 23.19 5.98
N THR A 35 -9.96 24.27 6.17
CA THR A 35 -9.59 24.68 7.53
C THR A 35 -10.82 25.23 8.26
N PRO A 36 -11.00 24.96 9.56
CA PRO A 36 -12.15 25.41 10.34
C PRO A 36 -12.32 26.94 10.37
N ARG A 37 -11.24 27.68 10.14
CA ARG A 37 -11.26 29.15 10.05
C ARG A 37 -11.87 29.64 8.73
N ARG A 38 -11.61 28.94 7.61
CA ARG A 38 -12.14 29.27 6.28
C ARG A 38 -13.65 28.99 6.23
N THR A 39 -14.08 27.84 6.75
CA THR A 39 -15.49 27.48 6.81
C THR A 39 -16.29 28.45 7.66
N LYS A 40 -15.77 28.86 8.83
CA LYS A 40 -16.39 29.90 9.68
C LYS A 40 -16.52 31.23 8.93
N LEU A 41 -15.45 31.73 8.32
CA LEU A 41 -15.50 32.98 7.55
C LEU A 41 -16.51 32.92 6.40
N LEU A 42 -16.64 31.78 5.71
CA LEU A 42 -17.63 31.59 4.64
C LEU A 42 -19.07 31.54 5.18
N ALA A 43 -19.29 30.88 6.32
CA ALA A 43 -20.59 30.83 6.97
C ALA A 43 -21.02 32.21 7.47
N ASP A 44 -20.13 32.93 8.15
CA ASP A 44 -20.41 34.25 8.70
C ASP A 44 -20.56 35.30 7.59
N ALA A 45 -19.79 35.20 6.49
CA ALA A 45 -19.99 36.06 5.33
C ALA A 45 -21.36 35.88 4.67
N ARG A 46 -21.96 34.69 4.75
CA ARG A 46 -23.34 34.44 4.29
C ARG A 46 -24.35 34.99 5.30
N ALA A 47 -24.13 34.78 6.60
CA ALA A 47 -25.03 35.22 7.66
C ALA A 47 -25.12 36.76 7.80
N TYR A 48 -23.99 37.46 7.60
CA TYR A 48 -23.86 38.91 7.72
C TYR A 48 -23.90 39.65 6.37
N ALA A 49 -24.32 38.98 5.29
CA ALA A 49 -24.43 39.59 3.97
C ALA A 49 -25.31 40.86 4.03
N GLY A 50 -24.73 42.01 3.67
CA GLY A 50 -25.41 43.32 3.68
C GLY A 50 -25.55 44.00 5.05
N LYS A 51 -25.23 43.31 6.15
CA LYS A 51 -25.36 43.84 7.52
C LYS A 51 -24.06 44.41 8.08
N MET A 52 -22.92 43.97 7.56
CA MET A 52 -21.60 44.37 8.03
C MET A 52 -20.65 44.55 6.83
N PRO A 53 -19.79 45.58 6.83
CA PRO A 53 -18.75 45.70 5.82
C PRO A 53 -17.76 44.54 5.93
N ARG A 54 -17.41 43.93 4.78
CA ARG A 54 -16.53 42.75 4.73
C ARG A 54 -15.17 42.95 5.42
N LYS A 55 -14.68 44.19 5.47
CA LYS A 55 -13.43 44.55 6.16
C LYS A 55 -13.49 44.29 7.67
N GLU A 56 -14.62 44.58 8.31
CA GLU A 56 -14.82 44.31 9.74
C GLU A 56 -14.93 42.82 10.01
N LEU A 57 -15.64 42.09 9.14
CA LEU A 57 -15.71 40.63 9.19
C LEU A 57 -14.31 39.99 9.13
N PHE A 58 -13.43 40.50 8.26
CA PHE A 58 -12.05 40.01 8.16
C PHE A 58 -11.22 40.30 9.41
N LYS A 59 -11.44 41.46 10.07
CA LYS A 59 -10.79 41.79 11.34
C LYS A 59 -11.23 40.82 12.45
N ILE A 60 -12.52 40.52 12.56
CA ILE A 60 -13.06 39.54 13.54
C ILE A 60 -12.40 38.18 13.38
N HIS A 61 -12.24 37.73 12.12
CA HIS A 61 -11.58 36.46 11.83
C HIS A 61 -10.05 36.53 11.77
N ASN A 62 -9.44 37.71 12.00
CA ASN A 62 -8.00 37.99 11.90
C ASN A 62 -7.39 37.52 10.55
N VAL A 63 -8.07 37.85 9.45
CA VAL A 63 -7.66 37.52 8.07
C VAL A 63 -7.31 38.81 7.33
N ALA A 64 -6.18 38.82 6.61
CA ALA A 64 -5.82 39.97 5.77
C ALA A 64 -6.88 40.21 4.67
N GLU A 65 -7.25 41.47 4.40
CA GLU A 65 -8.36 41.81 3.48
C GLU A 65 -8.21 41.13 2.12
N ARG A 66 -7.01 41.16 1.52
CA ARG A 66 -6.71 40.49 0.24
C ARG A 66 -7.03 39.00 0.28
N THR A 67 -6.67 38.33 1.37
CA THR A 67 -6.92 36.88 1.56
C THR A 67 -8.41 36.63 1.81
N GLY A 68 -9.08 37.47 2.60
CA GLY A 68 -10.51 37.39 2.86
C GLY A 68 -11.34 37.50 1.59
N TYR A 69 -11.08 38.52 0.76
CA TYR A 69 -11.75 38.68 -0.54
C TYR A 69 -11.48 37.51 -1.48
N GLN A 70 -10.26 36.98 -1.50
CA GLN A 70 -9.92 35.80 -2.30
C GLN A 70 -10.69 34.56 -1.83
N ILE A 71 -10.77 34.31 -0.51
CA ILE A 71 -11.56 33.21 0.06
C ILE A 71 -13.04 33.33 -0.33
N LEU A 72 -13.62 34.53 -0.23
CA LEU A 72 -15.03 34.75 -0.60
C LEU A 72 -15.29 34.54 -2.10
N LYS A 73 -14.31 34.91 -2.95
CA LYS A 73 -14.38 34.72 -4.40
C LYS A 73 -14.26 33.24 -4.80
N GLU A 74 -13.38 32.50 -4.14
CA GLU A 74 -13.14 31.07 -4.39
C GLU A 74 -14.19 30.15 -3.73
N GLY A 75 -14.90 30.64 -2.70
CA GLY A 75 -15.87 29.85 -1.95
C GLY A 75 -15.22 28.69 -1.19
N THR A 76 -15.76 27.48 -1.34
CA THR A 76 -15.27 26.25 -0.70
C THR A 76 -14.00 25.68 -1.35
N MET A 77 -13.58 26.18 -2.51
CA MET A 77 -12.36 25.69 -3.16
C MET A 77 -11.14 26.36 -2.53
N ARG A 78 -10.45 25.67 -1.61
CA ARG A 78 -9.21 26.17 -0.98
C ARG A 78 -8.07 26.46 -1.96
N ARG A 79 -8.11 25.85 -3.16
CA ARG A 79 -7.13 26.05 -4.22
C ARG A 79 -7.89 26.14 -5.54
N GLY A 80 -7.66 27.21 -6.31
CA GLY A 80 -8.11 27.26 -7.70
C GLY A 80 -7.49 26.12 -8.52
N PRO A 81 -8.09 25.74 -9.65
CA PRO A 81 -7.67 24.60 -10.47
C PRO A 81 -6.20 24.67 -10.96
N GLY A 82 -5.53 25.82 -10.86
CA GLY A 82 -4.13 26.02 -11.26
C GLY A 82 -3.08 26.01 -10.15
N VAL A 83 -3.45 25.95 -8.86
CA VAL A 83 -2.46 25.97 -7.75
C VAL A 83 -2.03 24.54 -7.43
N HIS A 84 -1.26 23.95 -8.33
CA HIS A 84 -0.47 22.79 -7.98
C HIS A 84 0.66 23.26 -7.07
N ASN A 85 0.58 22.96 -5.78
CA ASN A 85 1.76 22.99 -4.92
C ASN A 85 2.78 22.06 -5.57
N ARG A 86 3.75 22.62 -6.29
CA ARG A 86 4.91 21.91 -6.81
C ARG A 86 5.72 21.51 -5.58
N GLY A 87 5.31 20.40 -4.97
CA GLY A 87 6.10 19.72 -3.97
C GLY A 87 7.47 19.39 -4.57
N ARG A 88 8.42 19.06 -3.70
CA ARG A 88 9.72 18.56 -4.15
C ARG A 88 9.50 17.45 -5.17
N LYS A 89 10.23 17.50 -6.28
CA LYS A 89 10.19 16.46 -7.32
C LYS A 89 10.45 15.09 -6.69
N ARG A 90 9.74 14.07 -7.18
CA ARG A 90 10.00 12.68 -6.79
C ARG A 90 11.45 12.31 -7.10
N ILE A 91 12.02 11.41 -6.29
CA ILE A 91 13.40 10.93 -6.49
C ILE A 91 13.47 10.08 -7.75
N LEU A 92 12.50 9.18 -7.92
CA LEU A 92 12.35 8.36 -9.12
C LEU A 92 11.25 8.96 -10.01
N LYS A 93 11.52 9.00 -11.31
CA LYS A 93 10.53 9.28 -12.35
C LYS A 93 9.76 7.99 -12.68
N ASP A 94 8.58 8.11 -13.26
CA ASP A 94 7.70 6.96 -13.52
C ASP A 94 8.36 5.90 -14.44
N HIS A 95 9.16 6.30 -15.43
CA HIS A 95 9.92 5.35 -16.26
C HIS A 95 11.03 4.61 -15.49
N GLN A 96 11.57 5.22 -14.44
CA GLN A 96 12.55 4.56 -13.57
C GLN A 96 11.85 3.56 -12.65
N CYS A 97 10.66 3.87 -12.17
CA CYS A 97 9.82 2.93 -11.44
C CYS A 97 9.42 1.73 -12.32
N ALA A 98 8.99 1.98 -13.56
CA ALA A 98 8.66 0.93 -14.52
C ALA A 98 9.88 0.04 -14.87
N ALA A 99 11.08 0.62 -14.95
CA ALA A 99 12.30 -0.15 -15.17
C ALA A 99 12.64 -1.05 -13.97
N ILE A 100 12.41 -0.57 -12.74
CA ILE A 100 12.55 -1.40 -11.53
C ILE A 100 11.55 -2.55 -11.60
N GLU A 101 10.25 -2.25 -11.75
CA GLU A 101 9.14 -3.24 -11.85
C GLU A 101 9.44 -4.32 -12.89
N ALA A 102 9.83 -3.93 -14.10
CA ALA A 102 10.15 -4.88 -15.17
C ALA A 102 11.28 -5.86 -14.80
N VAL A 103 12.27 -5.41 -14.02
CA VAL A 103 13.36 -6.27 -13.55
C VAL A 103 12.91 -7.16 -12.39
N GLU A 104 12.00 -6.69 -11.52
CA GLU A 104 11.42 -7.52 -10.46
C GLU A 104 10.59 -8.66 -11.07
N ASP A 105 9.79 -8.35 -12.09
CA ASP A 105 8.92 -9.31 -12.77
C ASP A 105 9.68 -10.29 -13.66
N ALA A 106 10.85 -9.90 -14.16
CA ALA A 106 11.68 -10.75 -15.03
C ALA A 106 12.24 -11.99 -14.31
N ASN A 107 12.35 -12.00 -12.99
CA ASN A 107 12.89 -13.14 -12.25
C ASN A 107 12.27 -13.29 -10.86
N PHE A 108 11.83 -14.51 -10.53
CA PHE A 108 11.30 -14.85 -9.21
C PHE A 108 12.28 -14.57 -8.06
N PHE A 109 13.59 -14.65 -8.30
CA PHE A 109 14.61 -14.28 -7.30
C PHE A 109 14.64 -12.77 -7.01
N PHE A 110 14.35 -11.94 -8.02
CA PHE A 110 14.22 -10.49 -7.84
C PHE A 110 12.89 -10.14 -7.17
N ALA A 111 11.80 -10.83 -7.49
CA ALA A 111 10.50 -10.63 -6.82
C ALA A 111 10.54 -10.82 -5.28
N ALA A 112 11.50 -11.60 -4.75
CA ALA A 112 11.71 -11.78 -3.31
C ALA A 112 12.68 -10.74 -2.69
N SER A 113 13.32 -9.92 -3.51
CA SER A 113 14.28 -8.90 -3.09
C SER A 113 13.57 -7.57 -2.81
N SER A 114 14.22 -6.66 -2.07
CA SER A 114 13.66 -5.33 -1.85
C SER A 114 13.78 -4.47 -3.13
N HIS A 115 12.79 -3.61 -3.37
CA HIS A 115 12.83 -2.63 -4.47
C HIS A 115 14.13 -1.81 -4.51
N TYR A 116 14.67 -1.51 -3.32
CA TYR A 116 15.91 -0.77 -3.18
C TYR A 116 17.13 -1.55 -3.70
N ARG A 117 17.20 -2.85 -3.41
CA ARG A 117 18.29 -3.70 -3.89
C ARG A 117 18.29 -3.77 -5.41
N ILE A 118 17.11 -3.99 -6.01
CA ILE A 118 16.96 -4.03 -7.47
C ILE A 118 17.33 -2.68 -8.08
N ALA A 119 16.83 -1.59 -7.51
CA ALA A 119 17.20 -0.24 -7.94
C ALA A 119 18.71 0.03 -7.84
N LYS A 120 19.39 -0.54 -6.84
CA LYS A 120 20.85 -0.43 -6.68
C LYS A 120 21.58 -1.21 -7.76
N ASP A 121 21.15 -2.44 -8.04
CA ASP A 121 21.77 -3.33 -9.01
C ASP A 121 21.67 -2.77 -10.45
N ILE A 122 20.58 -2.08 -10.77
CA ILE A 122 20.37 -1.42 -12.07
C ILE A 122 20.88 0.03 -12.12
N GLY A 123 21.53 0.53 -11.06
CA GLY A 123 22.11 1.88 -11.03
C GLY A 123 21.10 3.04 -10.92
N LEU A 124 19.88 2.78 -10.45
CA LEU A 124 18.80 3.77 -10.27
C LEU A 124 18.60 4.19 -8.81
N ALA A 125 19.45 3.77 -7.88
CA ALA A 125 19.34 4.06 -6.44
C ALA A 125 19.74 5.51 -6.06
N ASN A 126 19.05 6.51 -6.61
CA ASN A 126 19.32 7.95 -6.42
C ASN A 126 18.76 8.52 -5.10
N GLY A 127 18.49 7.68 -4.09
CA GLY A 127 17.93 8.12 -2.82
C GLY A 127 17.98 7.05 -1.75
N SER A 128 17.43 7.37 -0.57
CA SER A 128 17.33 6.39 0.52
C SER A 128 16.35 5.28 0.19
N GLU A 129 16.59 4.09 0.76
CA GLU A 129 15.72 2.92 0.62
C GLU A 129 14.24 3.25 0.88
N ARG A 130 13.97 3.96 1.99
CA ARG A 130 12.60 4.37 2.36
C ARG A 130 11.94 5.25 1.29
N ALA A 131 12.71 6.10 0.61
CA ALA A 131 12.17 6.96 -0.42
C ALA A 131 11.91 6.21 -1.73
N ILE A 132 12.73 5.22 -2.05
CA ILE A 132 12.53 4.33 -3.20
C ILE A 132 11.31 3.44 -2.98
N GLN A 133 11.19 2.80 -1.81
CA GLN A 133 10.00 2.04 -1.43
C GLN A 133 8.72 2.90 -1.54
N ARG A 134 8.74 4.13 -1.02
CA ARG A 134 7.60 5.06 -1.14
C ARG A 134 7.25 5.39 -2.59
N ASN A 135 8.24 5.64 -3.44
CA ASN A 135 7.97 5.94 -4.85
C ASN A 135 7.36 4.71 -5.57
N MET A 136 7.83 3.49 -5.28
CA MET A 136 7.27 2.26 -5.85
C MET A 136 5.83 2.03 -5.37
N THR A 137 5.55 2.24 -4.08
CA THR A 137 4.18 2.15 -3.54
C THR A 137 3.25 3.20 -4.16
N ASP A 138 3.71 4.44 -4.32
CA ASP A 138 2.94 5.50 -4.99
C ASP A 138 2.74 5.23 -6.50
N PHE A 139 3.65 4.47 -7.12
CA PHE A 139 3.54 4.02 -8.51
C PHE A 139 2.54 2.86 -8.68
N GLY A 140 2.27 2.12 -7.60
CA GLY A 140 1.29 1.02 -7.58
C GLY A 140 1.92 -0.35 -7.31
N VAL A 141 3.23 -0.42 -7.16
CA VAL A 141 3.96 -1.66 -6.88
C VAL A 141 4.06 -1.82 -5.35
N GLY A 142 3.29 -2.77 -4.84
CA GLY A 142 3.26 -3.11 -3.42
C GLY A 142 4.14 -4.32 -3.08
N THR A 143 4.70 -4.34 -1.87
CA THR A 143 5.29 -5.56 -1.32
C THR A 143 4.22 -6.44 -0.70
N TYR A 144 4.02 -7.64 -1.23
CA TYR A 144 3.08 -8.63 -0.70
C TYR A 144 3.82 -9.74 0.04
N ARG A 145 3.25 -10.25 1.13
CA ARG A 145 3.76 -11.46 1.77
C ARG A 145 3.18 -12.68 1.06
N ALA A 146 4.05 -13.50 0.48
CA ALA A 146 3.62 -14.78 -0.08
C ALA A 146 3.04 -15.67 1.04
N GLN A 147 1.92 -16.31 0.76
CA GLN A 147 1.35 -17.30 1.66
C GLN A 147 2.26 -18.53 1.71
N GLN A 148 2.58 -19.00 2.91
CA GLN A 148 3.31 -20.25 3.06
C GLN A 148 2.45 -21.41 2.57
N LYS A 149 2.88 -22.06 1.49
CA LYS A 149 2.25 -23.27 0.97
C LYS A 149 3.01 -24.49 1.48
N LYS A 150 2.29 -25.47 2.02
CA LYS A 150 2.87 -26.79 2.33
C LYS A 150 3.28 -27.45 1.01
N TRP A 151 4.54 -27.86 0.92
CA TRP A 151 5.01 -28.66 -0.21
C TRP A 151 4.33 -30.02 -0.15
N LEU A 152 3.65 -30.39 -1.23
CA LEU A 152 2.98 -31.68 -1.36
C LEU A 152 3.78 -32.55 -2.33
N PRO A 153 3.97 -33.84 -2.01
CA PRO A 153 4.55 -34.77 -2.97
C PRO A 153 3.58 -34.98 -4.13
N GLU A 154 4.13 -35.37 -5.29
CA GLU A 154 3.38 -35.45 -6.56
C GLU A 154 2.15 -36.38 -6.47
N TYR A 155 2.29 -37.51 -5.78
CA TYR A 155 1.17 -38.44 -5.58
C TYR A 155 -0.01 -37.79 -4.82
N SER A 156 0.28 -36.96 -3.81
CA SER A 156 -0.75 -36.24 -3.06
C SER A 156 -1.44 -35.17 -3.91
N ILE A 157 -0.69 -34.52 -4.80
CA ILE A 157 -1.27 -33.56 -5.77
C ILE A 157 -2.24 -34.29 -6.70
N LYS A 158 -1.82 -35.44 -7.26
CA LYS A 158 -2.67 -36.27 -8.14
C LYS A 158 -3.94 -36.76 -7.44
N ALA A 159 -3.82 -37.29 -6.21
CA ALA A 159 -4.96 -37.75 -5.43
C ALA A 159 -5.94 -36.61 -5.11
N ARG A 160 -5.44 -35.42 -4.74
CA ARG A 160 -6.29 -34.24 -4.50
C ARG A 160 -7.02 -33.77 -5.75
N ASN A 161 -6.33 -33.77 -6.89
CA ASN A 161 -6.94 -33.37 -8.17
C ASN A 161 -8.02 -34.35 -8.60
N LEU A 162 -7.78 -35.66 -8.45
CA LEU A 162 -8.77 -36.70 -8.77
C LEU A 162 -10.01 -36.56 -7.87
N TRP A 163 -9.80 -36.43 -6.56
CA TRP A 163 -10.89 -36.23 -5.60
C TRP A 163 -11.71 -34.98 -5.93
N ALA A 164 -11.04 -33.85 -6.18
CA ALA A 164 -11.71 -32.60 -6.54
C ALA A 164 -12.49 -32.72 -7.86
N PHE A 165 -11.99 -33.49 -8.82
CA PHE A 165 -12.67 -33.73 -10.09
C PHE A 165 -13.91 -34.61 -9.92
N GLU A 166 -13.81 -35.70 -9.16
CA GLU A 166 -14.93 -36.60 -8.84
C GLU A 166 -16.05 -35.88 -8.09
N HIS A 167 -15.68 -34.93 -7.22
CA HIS A 167 -16.61 -34.25 -6.32
C HIS A 167 -16.99 -32.83 -6.77
N ARG A 168 -16.64 -32.44 -8.00
CA ARG A 168 -16.86 -31.06 -8.52
C ARG A 168 -18.32 -30.63 -8.61
N TYR A 169 -19.24 -31.59 -8.66
CA TYR A 169 -20.69 -31.35 -8.71
C TYR A 169 -21.39 -31.61 -7.38
N HIS A 170 -20.65 -31.89 -6.30
CA HIS A 170 -21.24 -31.99 -4.98
C HIS A 170 -21.93 -30.67 -4.62
N ASN A 171 -23.18 -30.79 -4.19
CA ASN A 171 -23.93 -29.67 -3.66
C ASN A 171 -23.89 -29.71 -2.12
N GLN A 172 -24.50 -28.70 -1.49
CA GLN A 172 -24.51 -28.58 -0.04
C GLN A 172 -25.16 -29.79 0.67
N GLU A 173 -26.16 -30.44 0.07
CA GLU A 173 -26.81 -31.62 0.65
C GLU A 173 -25.89 -32.85 0.65
N ASP A 174 -25.01 -32.97 -0.35
CA ASP A 174 -24.01 -34.05 -0.38
C ASP A 174 -22.95 -33.88 0.71
N PHE A 175 -22.56 -32.63 0.98
CA PHE A 175 -21.62 -32.32 2.06
C PHE A 175 -22.21 -32.61 3.45
N LYS A 176 -23.52 -32.40 3.67
CA LYS A 176 -24.19 -32.71 4.95
C LYS A 176 -24.14 -34.19 5.35
N LYS A 177 -23.88 -35.10 4.40
CA LYS A 177 -23.75 -36.54 4.66
C LYS A 177 -22.45 -36.90 5.38
N TYR A 178 -21.46 -36.00 5.39
CA TYR A 178 -20.17 -36.22 6.02
C TYR A 178 -20.11 -35.55 7.39
N ARG A 179 -19.47 -36.23 8.36
CA ARG A 179 -19.02 -35.60 9.62
C ARG A 179 -17.51 -35.43 9.55
N TRP A 180 -17.04 -34.19 9.60
CA TRP A 180 -15.61 -33.89 9.65
C TRP A 180 -15.17 -33.65 11.09
N CYS A 181 -14.02 -34.20 11.46
CA CYS A 181 -13.30 -33.86 12.67
C CYS A 181 -11.83 -33.66 12.29
N ASP A 182 -11.18 -32.71 12.95
CA ASP A 182 -9.75 -32.48 12.84
C ASP A 182 -9.22 -32.11 14.23
N GLU A 183 -7.98 -32.48 14.51
CA GLU A 183 -7.34 -32.20 15.79
C GLU A 183 -6.48 -30.94 15.63
N SER A 184 -6.78 -29.93 16.45
CA SER A 184 -6.04 -28.67 16.45
C SER A 184 -5.23 -28.53 17.73
N HIS A 185 -3.95 -28.19 17.58
CA HIS A 185 -3.09 -27.87 18.71
C HIS A 185 -3.30 -26.42 19.12
N PHE A 186 -3.72 -26.20 20.36
CA PHE A 186 -3.80 -24.88 20.96
C PHE A 186 -2.61 -24.69 21.90
N ALA A 187 -1.68 -23.81 21.54
CA ALA A 187 -0.62 -23.42 22.46
C ALA A 187 -1.21 -22.44 23.49
N THR A 188 -1.23 -22.83 24.76
CA THR A 188 -1.47 -21.90 25.86
C THR A 188 -0.18 -21.14 26.11
N GLY A 189 -0.15 -19.86 25.71
CA GLY A 189 0.96 -18.97 26.03
C GLY A 189 1.00 -18.75 27.53
N LEU A 190 1.82 -19.53 28.25
CA LEU A 190 2.29 -19.15 29.58
C LEU A 190 3.30 -18.02 29.37
N ALA A 191 2.84 -16.80 29.65
CA ALA A 191 3.66 -15.60 29.75
C ALA A 191 4.59 -15.68 30.98
#